data_AF-A0A358Y6Z9-F1
#
_entry.id   AF-A0A358Y6Z9-F1
#
_cell.length_a   1.000
_cell.length_b   1.000
_cell.length_c   1.000
_cell.angle_alpha   90.00
_cell.angle_beta   90.00
_cell.angle_gamma   90.00
#
_symmetry.space_group_name_H-M   'P 1'
#
loop_
_entity.id
_entity.type
_entity.pdbx_description
1 polymer ?
#
loop_
_entity_poly.entity_id
_entity_poly.type
_entity_poly.pdbx_seq_one_letter_code
_entity_poly.pdbx_strand_id
1 'polypeptide(L)'
;MASNDGLQFIFDWKKFVPMAFLVLLLIPIQIAAEELLFRSYLMQGLKLRLGHNGHAALISGIMFGLIHLGNPEIAAIGFHLVFYYIMAGIFLSLVVLFDDGIELTLGYHAANNIFAALVITSDWQAFQTDAIFLDTSIPGNGYDAIFSSLVLYVVLFFIFAKKFNWSQWKEIWKS
;
A
#
# COMPACT_ATOMS: atom_id res chain seq x y z
N MET A 1 16.72 21.89 26.21
CA MET A 1 15.52 22.08 25.36
C MET A 1 15.02 20.69 25.05
N ALA A 2 13.84 20.30 25.55
CA ALA A 2 13.27 19.02 25.13
C ALA A 2 12.98 19.15 23.63
N SER A 3 13.57 18.29 22.80
CA SER A 3 13.14 18.15 21.42
C SER A 3 11.67 17.75 21.47
N ASN A 4 10.80 18.52 20.81
CA ASN A 4 9.41 18.13 20.61
C ASN A 4 9.37 17.01 19.56
N ASP A 5 9.96 15.86 19.89
CA ASP A 5 9.96 14.68 19.05
C ASP A 5 8.64 13.93 19.29
N GLY A 6 7.88 13.71 18.21
CA GLY A 6 6.69 12.88 18.24
C GLY A 6 5.49 13.50 17.52
N LEU A 7 4.32 12.94 17.80
CA LEU A 7 3.09 13.27 17.10
C LEU A 7 2.48 14.58 17.62
N GLN A 8 2.35 15.57 16.75
CA GLN A 8 1.79 16.90 17.06
C GLN A 8 0.47 17.09 16.34
N PHE A 9 -0.55 17.62 17.03
CA PHE A 9 -1.81 18.02 16.41
C PHE A 9 -1.66 19.39 15.74
N ILE A 10 -1.76 19.44 14.41
CA ILE A 10 -1.49 20.64 13.59
C ILE A 10 -2.69 21.10 12.74
N PHE A 11 -3.87 20.55 13.01
CA PHE A 11 -5.05 20.70 12.17
C PHE A 11 -5.48 22.16 11.95
N ASP A 12 -5.52 22.58 10.68
CA ASP A 12 -6.07 23.87 10.23
C ASP A 12 -7.20 23.63 9.22
N TRP A 13 -8.44 23.96 9.60
CA TRP A 13 -9.63 23.76 8.78
C TRP A 13 -9.52 24.41 7.38
N LYS A 14 -8.85 25.57 7.27
CA LYS A 14 -8.77 26.32 6.01
C LYS A 14 -7.86 25.63 4.99
N LYS A 15 -6.88 24.88 5.46
CA LYS A 15 -5.94 24.13 4.61
C LYS A 15 -6.40 22.69 4.40
N PHE A 16 -6.87 22.06 5.48
CA PHE A 16 -7.31 20.67 5.48
C PHE A 16 -8.48 20.43 4.53
N VAL A 17 -9.52 21.28 4.51
CA VAL A 17 -10.73 21.00 3.71
C VAL A 17 -10.44 20.99 2.20
N PRO A 18 -9.77 22.00 1.60
CA PRO A 18 -9.38 21.95 0.20
C PRO A 18 -8.46 20.77 -0.12
N MET A 19 -7.48 20.49 0.75
CA MET A 19 -6.57 19.36 0.58
C MET A 19 -7.32 18.02 0.65
N ALA A 20 -8.28 17.86 1.57
CA ALA A 20 -9.06 16.64 1.72
C ALA A 20 -9.93 16.39 0.48
N PHE A 21 -10.50 17.44 -0.13
CA PHE A 21 -11.20 17.32 -1.40
C PHE A 21 -10.27 16.82 -2.51
N LEU A 22 -9.05 17.37 -2.61
CA LEU A 22 -8.05 16.91 -3.59
C LEU A 22 -7.64 15.45 -3.33
N VAL A 23 -7.39 15.07 -2.08
CA VAL A 23 -7.04 13.70 -1.70
C VAL A 23 -8.16 12.73 -2.10
N LEU A 24 -9.41 13.03 -1.74
CA LEU A 24 -10.56 12.18 -2.04
C LEU A 24 -10.88 12.09 -3.55
N LEU A 25 -10.39 13.02 -4.36
CA LEU A 25 -10.54 12.99 -5.81
C LEU A 25 -9.37 12.30 -6.51
N LEU A 26 -8.14 12.70 -6.19
CA LEU A 26 -6.94 12.32 -6.94
C LEU A 26 -6.34 11.01 -6.47
N ILE A 27 -6.35 10.71 -5.16
CA ILE A 27 -5.78 9.45 -4.65
C ILE A 27 -6.53 8.23 -5.20
N PRO A 28 -7.88 8.20 -5.24
CA PRO A 28 -8.59 7.10 -5.89
C PRO A 28 -8.24 6.91 -7.37
N ILE A 29 -7.99 8.00 -8.10
CA ILE A 29 -7.59 7.94 -9.52
C ILE A 29 -6.18 7.35 -9.64
N GLN A 30 -5.23 7.82 -8.84
CA GLN A 30 -3.85 7.30 -8.84
C GLN A 30 -3.83 5.82 -8.47
N ILE A 31 -4.57 5.42 -7.45
CA ILE A 31 -4.67 4.03 -7.02
C ILE A 31 -5.35 3.16 -8.06
N ALA A 32 -6.42 3.63 -8.68
CA ALA A 32 -7.06 2.91 -9.77
C ALA A 32 -6.10 2.69 -10.93
N ALA A 33 -5.30 3.70 -11.29
CA ALA A 33 -4.27 3.54 -12.32
C ALA A 33 -3.22 2.49 -11.94
N GLU A 34 -2.74 2.48 -10.69
CA GLU A 34 -1.79 1.48 -10.23
C GLU A 34 -2.40 0.07 -10.18
N GLU A 35 -3.60 -0.09 -9.63
CA GLU A 35 -4.26 -1.40 -9.58
C GLU A 35 -4.56 -1.94 -10.98
N LEU A 36 -5.05 -1.11 -11.91
CA LEU A 36 -5.26 -1.50 -13.30
C LEU A 36 -3.95 -1.90 -13.99
N LEU A 37 -2.87 -1.13 -13.79
CA LEU A 37 -1.58 -1.43 -14.38
C LEU A 37 -0.98 -2.73 -13.84
N PHE A 38 -0.88 -2.86 -12.52
CA PHE A 38 -0.17 -3.96 -11.90
C PHE A 38 -1.02 -5.23 -11.84
N ARG A 39 -2.30 -5.14 -11.52
CA ARG A 39 -3.15 -6.31 -11.21
C ARG A 39 -3.94 -6.75 -12.43
N SER A 40 -4.51 -5.80 -13.17
CA SER A 40 -5.31 -6.13 -14.36
C SER A 40 -4.45 -6.35 -15.60
N TYR A 41 -3.43 -5.52 -15.87
CA TYR A 41 -2.62 -5.63 -17.09
C TYR A 41 -1.37 -6.50 -16.88
N LEU A 42 -0.44 -6.08 -16.03
CA LEU A 42 0.86 -6.72 -15.86
C LEU A 42 0.72 -8.14 -15.31
N MET A 43 0.04 -8.32 -14.17
CA MET A 43 -0.11 -9.63 -13.56
C MET A 43 -0.86 -10.60 -14.48
N GLN A 44 -1.94 -10.19 -15.14
CA GLN A 44 -2.65 -11.07 -16.08
C GLN A 44 -1.79 -11.44 -17.29
N GLY A 45 -1.04 -10.50 -17.85
CA GLY A 45 -0.07 -10.78 -18.91
C GLY A 45 1.01 -11.76 -18.47
N LEU A 46 1.51 -11.64 -17.23
CA LEU A 46 2.45 -12.60 -16.63
C LEU A 46 1.80 -13.96 -16.41
N LYS A 47 0.54 -14.04 -15.95
CA LYS A 47 -0.20 -15.30 -15.82
C LYS A 47 -0.28 -16.02 -17.16
N LEU A 48 -0.68 -15.33 -18.22
CA LEU A 48 -0.78 -15.88 -19.58
C LEU A 48 0.57 -16.38 -20.11
N ARG A 49 1.65 -15.66 -19.83
CA ARG A 49 2.99 -16.00 -20.31
C ARG A 49 3.66 -17.12 -19.53
N LEU A 50 3.48 -17.15 -18.21
CA LEU A 50 4.18 -18.08 -17.31
C LEU A 50 3.37 -19.35 -17.03
N GLY A 51 2.04 -19.31 -17.19
CA GLY A 51 1.14 -20.43 -16.85
C GLY A 51 1.19 -20.80 -15.36
N HIS A 52 1.48 -19.83 -14.49
CA HIS A 52 1.59 -20.06 -13.06
C HIS A 52 1.27 -18.80 -12.24
N ASN A 53 0.15 -18.82 -11.53
CA ASN A 53 -0.35 -17.67 -10.76
C ASN A 53 0.63 -17.16 -9.70
N GLY A 54 1.26 -18.05 -8.94
CA GLY A 54 2.22 -17.68 -7.91
C GLY A 54 3.43 -16.89 -8.44
N HIS A 55 3.98 -17.29 -9.59
CA HIS A 55 5.10 -16.57 -10.21
C HIS A 55 4.65 -15.20 -10.73
N ALA A 56 3.47 -15.13 -11.34
CA ALA A 56 2.91 -13.86 -11.80
C ALA A 56 2.68 -12.86 -10.66
N ALA A 57 2.12 -13.31 -9.53
CA ALA A 57 1.92 -12.48 -8.35
C ALA A 57 3.26 -12.03 -7.71
N LEU A 58 4.23 -12.93 -7.62
CA LEU A 58 5.56 -12.61 -7.09
C LEU A 58 6.26 -11.56 -7.94
N ILE A 59 6.30 -11.74 -9.26
CA ILE A 59 6.97 -10.81 -10.18
C ILE A 59 6.24 -9.46 -10.20
N SER A 60 4.91 -9.46 -10.27
CA SER A 60 4.10 -8.24 -10.17
C SER A 60 4.38 -7.47 -8.88
N GLY A 61 4.42 -8.17 -7.73
CA GLY A 61 4.71 -7.57 -6.44
C GLY A 61 6.14 -7.02 -6.33
N ILE A 62 7.13 -7.71 -6.88
CA ILE A 62 8.51 -7.19 -6.98
C ILE A 62 8.53 -5.92 -7.82
N MET A 63 7.92 -5.92 -9.00
CA MET A 63 7.87 -4.74 -9.88
C MET A 63 7.16 -3.56 -9.21
N PHE A 64 6.08 -3.82 -8.45
CA PHE A 64 5.42 -2.81 -7.64
C PHE A 64 6.39 -2.23 -6.60
N GLY A 65 7.16 -3.06 -5.88
CA GLY A 65 8.18 -2.55 -4.96
C GLY A 65 9.28 -1.73 -5.63
N LEU A 66 9.69 -2.12 -6.85
CA LEU A 66 10.76 -1.42 -7.59
C LEU A 66 10.34 -0.02 -8.04
N ILE A 67 9.09 0.21 -8.42
CA ILE A 67 8.64 1.56 -8.80
C ILE A 67 8.65 2.54 -7.60
N HIS A 68 8.65 2.02 -6.36
CA HIS A 68 8.73 2.82 -5.14
C HIS A 68 10.17 3.14 -4.72
N LEU A 69 11.19 2.74 -5.48
CA LEU A 69 12.59 3.07 -5.17
C LEU A 69 12.87 4.58 -5.11
N GLY A 70 12.07 5.38 -5.81
CA GLY A 70 12.19 6.84 -5.83
C GLY A 70 11.56 7.54 -4.62
N ASN A 71 10.93 6.80 -3.70
CA ASN A 71 10.25 7.38 -2.56
C ASN A 71 11.25 7.95 -1.54
N PRO A 72 11.00 9.15 -0.97
CA PRO A 72 11.87 9.76 0.03
C PRO A 72 12.04 8.89 1.28
N GLU A 73 11.06 8.06 1.62
CA GLU A 73 11.14 7.11 2.73
C GLU A 73 12.28 6.10 2.53
N ILE A 74 12.56 5.69 1.29
CA ILE A 74 13.69 4.79 0.99
C ILE A 74 15.02 5.48 1.31
N ALA A 75 15.15 6.76 0.97
CA ALA A 75 16.34 7.55 1.27
C ALA A 75 16.47 7.85 2.78
N ALA A 76 15.35 8.04 3.48
CA ALA A 76 15.32 8.38 4.89
C ALA A 76 15.54 7.17 5.82
N ILE A 77 14.92 6.03 5.52
CA ILE A 77 14.91 4.83 6.37
C ILE A 77 15.96 3.80 5.91
N GLY A 78 16.12 3.64 4.60
CA GLY A 78 17.07 2.71 3.98
C GLY A 78 16.44 1.76 2.96
N PHE A 79 17.30 1.15 2.14
CA PHE A 79 16.92 0.31 1.00
C PHE A 79 16.09 -0.93 1.39
N HIS A 80 16.23 -1.44 2.62
CA HIS A 80 15.42 -2.57 3.09
C HIS A 80 13.93 -2.23 3.19
N LEU A 81 13.54 -0.95 3.23
CA LEU A 81 12.14 -0.55 3.18
C LEU A 81 11.47 -0.93 1.84
N VAL A 82 12.22 -1.23 0.78
CA VAL A 82 11.68 -1.81 -0.46
C VAL A 82 10.90 -3.10 -0.19
N PHE A 83 11.29 -3.89 0.81
CA PHE A 83 10.54 -5.09 1.21
C PHE A 83 9.11 -4.78 1.66
N TYR A 84 8.87 -3.62 2.30
CA TYR A 84 7.52 -3.18 2.65
C TYR A 84 6.64 -3.03 1.41
N TYR A 85 7.15 -2.36 0.37
CA TYR A 85 6.41 -2.17 -0.88
C TYR A 85 6.25 -3.48 -1.68
N ILE A 86 7.26 -4.36 -1.70
CA ILE A 86 7.15 -5.68 -2.32
C ILE A 86 6.06 -6.52 -1.63
N MET A 87 6.03 -6.54 -0.29
CA MET A 87 5.01 -7.26 0.46
C MET A 87 3.60 -6.73 0.17
N ALA A 88 3.42 -5.40 0.11
CA ALA A 88 2.15 -4.79 -0.30
C ALA A 88 1.75 -5.24 -1.72
N GLY A 89 2.71 -5.20 -2.65
CA GLY A 89 2.53 -5.64 -4.03
C GLY A 89 2.06 -7.09 -4.15
N ILE A 90 2.71 -7.99 -3.42
CA ILE A 90 2.37 -9.43 -3.36
C ILE A 90 1.01 -9.62 -2.70
N PHE A 91 0.75 -8.98 -1.56
CA PHE A 91 -0.54 -9.08 -0.86
C PHE A 91 -1.70 -8.72 -1.78
N LEU A 92 -1.63 -7.56 -2.45
CA LEU A 92 -2.67 -7.12 -3.38
C LEU A 92 -2.82 -8.08 -4.57
N SER A 93 -1.70 -8.59 -5.10
CA SER A 93 -1.74 -9.58 -6.18
C SER A 93 -2.45 -10.87 -5.73
N LEU A 94 -2.20 -11.34 -4.51
CA LEU A 94 -2.89 -12.49 -3.94
C LEU A 94 -4.38 -12.20 -3.75
N VAL A 95 -4.76 -11.02 -3.25
CA VAL A 95 -6.19 -10.66 -3.12
C VAL A 95 -6.89 -10.77 -4.48
N VAL A 96 -6.31 -10.22 -5.56
CA VAL A 96 -6.93 -10.31 -6.91
C VAL A 96 -7.02 -11.75 -7.40
N LEU A 97 -6.00 -12.58 -7.16
CA LEU A 97 -6.02 -13.98 -7.58
C LEU A 97 -7.11 -14.82 -6.89
N PHE A 98 -7.44 -14.49 -5.64
CA PHE A 98 -8.41 -15.25 -4.85
C PHE A 98 -9.82 -14.69 -4.88
N ASP A 99 -9.94 -13.36 -5.04
CA ASP A 99 -11.22 -12.67 -5.13
C ASP A 99 -11.79 -12.65 -6.56
N ASP A 100 -10.94 -12.87 -7.58
CA ASP A 100 -11.28 -12.73 -9.00
C ASP A 100 -11.80 -11.33 -9.36
N GLY A 101 -11.25 -10.31 -8.69
CA GLY A 101 -11.66 -8.91 -8.81
C GLY A 101 -10.59 -7.97 -8.24
N ILE A 102 -10.70 -6.67 -8.53
CA ILE A 102 -9.78 -5.63 -8.03
C ILE A 102 -10.45 -4.75 -6.96
N GLU A 103 -11.71 -4.97 -6.65
CA GLU A 103 -12.53 -4.13 -5.78
C GLU A 103 -11.96 -4.07 -4.36
N LEU A 104 -11.51 -5.23 -3.83
CA LEU A 104 -10.89 -5.29 -2.51
C LEU A 104 -9.51 -4.64 -2.49
N THR A 105 -8.73 -4.75 -3.56
CA THR A 105 -7.41 -4.09 -3.62
C THR A 105 -7.57 -2.58 -3.77
N LEU A 106 -8.50 -2.11 -4.59
CA LEU A 106 -8.88 -0.69 -4.68
C LEU A 106 -9.30 -0.15 -3.32
N GLY A 107 -10.17 -0.87 -2.60
CA GLY A 107 -10.66 -0.46 -1.29
C GLY A 107 -9.55 -0.39 -0.23
N TYR A 108 -8.72 -1.43 -0.11
CA TYR A 108 -7.58 -1.43 0.80
C TYR A 108 -6.59 -0.32 0.46
N HIS A 109 -6.20 -0.24 -0.81
CA HIS A 109 -5.16 0.67 -1.26
C HIS A 109 -5.62 2.13 -1.07
N ALA A 110 -6.88 2.43 -1.38
CA ALA A 110 -7.51 3.73 -1.13
C ALA A 110 -7.54 4.07 0.36
N ALA A 111 -7.99 3.15 1.21
CA ALA A 111 -8.03 3.37 2.65
C ALA A 111 -6.63 3.69 3.22
N ASN A 112 -5.61 2.96 2.80
CA ASN A 112 -4.23 3.18 3.25
C ASN A 112 -3.69 4.55 2.86
N ASN A 113 -3.81 4.94 1.59
CA ASN A 113 -3.25 6.21 1.10
C ASN A 113 -4.06 7.42 1.54
N ILE A 114 -5.40 7.33 1.59
CA ILE A 114 -6.23 8.41 2.12
C ILE A 114 -5.93 8.61 3.61
N PHE A 115 -5.76 7.52 4.37
CA PHE A 115 -5.35 7.64 5.77
C PHE A 115 -3.99 8.32 5.91
N ALA A 116 -2.99 7.87 5.14
CA ALA A 116 -1.67 8.50 5.14
C ALA A 116 -1.74 9.99 4.75
N ALA A 117 -2.50 10.35 3.73
CA ALA A 117 -2.58 11.73 3.24
C ALA A 117 -3.45 12.67 4.08
N LEU A 118 -4.37 12.15 4.92
CA LEU A 118 -5.26 12.99 5.74
C LEU A 118 -4.87 13.02 7.22
N VAL A 119 -4.31 11.94 7.74
CA VAL A 119 -4.20 11.75 9.19
C VAL A 119 -2.82 12.09 9.72
N ILE A 120 -1.75 11.57 9.09
CA ILE A 120 -0.38 11.73 9.61
C ILE A 120 0.56 12.09 8.47
N THR A 121 1.27 13.21 8.60
CA THR A 121 2.30 13.64 7.65
C THR A 121 3.67 13.75 8.34
N SER A 122 4.74 13.65 7.56
CA SER A 122 6.12 13.95 8.00
C SER A 122 6.93 14.58 6.86
N ASP A 123 8.01 15.29 7.19
CA ASP A 123 8.89 15.97 6.23
C ASP A 123 9.78 15.00 5.41
N TRP A 124 9.88 13.75 5.85
CA TRP A 124 10.62 12.68 5.18
C TRP A 124 9.73 11.69 4.41
N GLN A 125 8.41 11.92 4.36
CA GLN A 125 7.45 11.11 3.60
C GLN A 125 7.15 11.71 2.22
N ALA A 126 6.66 10.87 1.31
CA ALA A 126 6.22 11.27 -0.03
C ALA A 126 4.97 12.16 0.04
N PHE A 127 4.04 11.82 0.94
CA PHE A 127 2.87 12.65 1.21
C PHE A 127 3.18 13.67 2.29
N GLN A 128 3.53 14.87 1.84
CA GLN A 128 3.63 16.05 2.69
C GLN A 128 2.37 16.88 2.52
N THR A 129 1.47 16.78 3.49
CA THR A 129 0.08 17.23 3.36
C THR A 129 -0.35 18.09 4.55
N ASP A 130 -1.42 18.87 4.39
CA ASP A 130 -2.07 19.57 5.49
C ASP A 130 -2.91 18.59 6.34
N ALA A 131 -2.26 17.57 6.89
CA ALA A 131 -2.87 16.48 7.65
C ALA A 131 -3.30 16.91 9.07
N ILE A 132 -4.00 16.02 9.79
CA ILE A 132 -4.41 16.25 11.19
C ILE A 132 -3.21 16.29 12.13
N PHE A 133 -2.26 15.37 11.93
CA PHE A 133 -1.08 15.23 12.77
C PHE A 133 0.21 15.36 11.96
N LEU A 134 1.21 16.00 12.56
CA LEU A 134 2.59 16.04 12.09
C LEU A 134 3.43 15.15 12.98
N ASP A 135 4.10 14.16 12.39
CA ASP A 135 5.13 13.40 13.07
C ASP A 135 6.49 14.08 12.87
N THR A 136 7.06 14.63 13.93
CA THR A 136 8.40 15.26 13.92
C THR A 136 9.50 14.30 14.33
N SER A 137 9.20 13.02 14.54
CA SER A 137 10.21 12.04 14.89
C SER A 137 11.20 11.80 13.76
N ILE A 138 12.46 11.57 14.15
CA ILE A 138 13.50 11.15 13.21
C ILE A 138 13.09 9.79 12.61
N PRO A 139 13.27 9.56 11.29
CA PRO A 139 12.99 8.27 10.68
C PRO A 139 13.61 7.12 11.48
N GLY A 140 12.77 6.19 11.93
CA GLY A 140 13.23 4.95 12.54
C GLY A 140 13.88 4.01 11.53
N ASN A 141 14.25 2.82 11.98
CA ASN A 141 14.82 1.80 11.09
C ASN A 141 13.78 1.10 10.19
N GLY A 142 12.47 1.33 10.39
CA GLY A 142 11.39 0.78 9.55
C GLY A 142 11.11 -0.73 9.69
N TYR A 143 11.83 -1.48 10.54
CA TYR A 143 11.57 -2.91 10.73
C TYR A 143 10.21 -3.17 11.38
N ASP A 144 9.80 -2.29 12.30
CA ASP A 144 8.51 -2.30 12.94
C ASP A 144 7.39 -2.12 11.91
N ALA A 145 7.55 -1.18 10.96
CA ALA A 145 6.60 -1.00 9.86
C ALA A 145 6.50 -2.24 8.95
N ILE A 146 7.64 -2.85 8.60
CA ILE A 146 7.69 -4.10 7.82
C ILE A 146 6.94 -5.22 8.56
N PHE A 147 7.27 -5.44 9.84
CA PHE A 147 6.68 -6.50 10.65
C PHE A 147 5.18 -6.31 10.86
N SER A 148 4.76 -5.10 11.28
CA SER A 148 3.35 -4.77 11.49
C SER A 148 2.54 -4.91 10.20
N SER A 149 3.10 -4.53 9.05
CA SER A 149 2.42 -4.68 7.75
C SER A 149 2.29 -6.13 7.34
N LEU A 150 3.32 -6.95 7.54
CA LEU A 150 3.24 -8.39 7.30
C LEU A 150 2.11 -9.04 8.12
N VAL A 151 2.05 -8.72 9.41
CA VAL A 151 0.98 -9.21 10.29
C VAL A 151 -0.39 -8.74 9.79
N LEU A 152 -0.52 -7.46 9.45
CA LEU A 152 -1.76 -6.89 8.90
C LEU A 152 -2.20 -7.60 7.62
N TYR A 153 -1.28 -7.81 6.66
CA TYR A 153 -1.57 -8.48 5.39
C TYR A 153 -2.05 -9.92 5.60
N VAL A 154 -1.38 -10.67 6.48
CA VAL A 154 -1.78 -12.04 6.80
C VAL A 154 -3.18 -12.05 7.43
N VAL A 155 -3.44 -11.18 8.41
CA VAL A 155 -4.74 -11.08 9.08
C VAL A 155 -5.83 -10.68 8.10
N LEU A 156 -5.63 -9.63 7.31
CA LEU A 156 -6.60 -9.15 6.33
C LEU A 156 -6.89 -10.20 5.26
N PHE A 157 -5.87 -10.92 4.79
CA PHE A 157 -6.05 -12.00 3.82
C PHE A 157 -7.00 -13.08 4.34
N PHE A 158 -6.82 -13.52 5.58
CA PHE A 158 -7.74 -14.51 6.20
C PHE A 158 -9.11 -13.94 6.52
N ILE A 159 -9.21 -12.65 6.88
CA ILE A 159 -10.50 -11.96 7.04
C ILE A 159 -11.26 -11.93 5.71
N PHE A 160 -10.61 -11.55 4.61
CA PHE A 160 -11.22 -11.53 3.28
C PHE A 160 -11.61 -12.95 2.84
N ALA A 161 -10.71 -13.92 2.97
CA ALA A 161 -11.01 -15.31 2.65
C ALA A 161 -12.25 -15.82 3.38
N LYS A 162 -12.41 -15.49 4.67
CA LYS A 162 -13.58 -15.87 5.46
C LYS A 162 -14.83 -15.09 5.07
N LYS A 163 -14.71 -13.77 4.88
CA LYS A 163 -15.84 -12.88 4.59
C LYS A 163 -16.43 -13.11 3.20
N PHE A 164 -15.58 -13.36 2.21
CA PHE A 164 -15.94 -13.54 0.81
C PHE A 164 -15.95 -15.02 0.39
N ASN A 165 -15.80 -15.95 1.34
CA ASN A 165 -15.90 -17.40 1.14
C ASN A 165 -14.97 -17.96 0.04
N TRP A 166 -13.72 -17.47 -0.01
CA TRP A 166 -12.73 -17.98 -0.95
C TRP A 166 -12.47 -19.47 -0.65
N SER A 167 -12.93 -20.37 -1.52
CA SER A 167 -12.96 -21.83 -1.29
C SER A 167 -12.08 -22.63 -2.27
N GLN A 168 -11.67 -22.02 -3.39
CA GLN A 168 -10.99 -22.69 -4.52
C GLN A 168 -9.46 -22.56 -4.53
N TRP A 169 -8.83 -22.61 -3.35
CA TRP A 169 -7.40 -22.34 -3.19
C TRP A 169 -6.52 -23.25 -4.07
N LYS A 170 -6.85 -24.55 -4.11
CA LYS A 170 -6.08 -25.55 -4.87
C LYS A 170 -6.18 -25.35 -6.39
N GLU A 171 -7.26 -24.78 -6.89
CA GLU A 171 -7.45 -24.53 -8.32
C GLU A 171 -6.67 -23.29 -8.73
N ILE A 172 -6.72 -22.23 -7.92
CA ILE A 172 -5.97 -20.98 -8.11
C ILE A 172 -4.46 -21.25 -8.18
N TRP A 173 -3.92 -22.17 -7.37
CA TRP A 173 -2.48 -22.48 -7.42
C TRP A 173 -2.07 -23.41 -8.56
N LYS A 174 -3.02 -24.11 -9.19
CA LYS A 174 -2.77 -25.04 -10.30
C LYS A 174 -2.86 -24.38 -11.69
N SER A 175 -3.49 -23.21 -11.77
CA SER A 175 -3.50 -22.32 -12.94
C SER A 175 -2.33 -21.33 -12.92
#